data_AF-A0A351D338-F1
#
_entry.id   AF-A0A351D338-F1
#
_cell.length_a   1.000
_cell.length_b   1.000
_cell.length_c   1.000
_cell.angle_alpha   90.00
_cell.angle_beta   90.00
_cell.angle_gamma   90.00
#
_symmetry.space_group_name_H-M   'P 1'
#
loop_
_entity.id
_entity.type
_entity.pdbx_description
1 polymer ?
#
loop_
_entity_poly.entity_id
_entity_poly.type
_entity_poly.pdbx_seq_one_letter_code
_entity_poly.pdbx_strand_id
1 'polypeptide(L)'
;MKLLGISAHYHDSSAAIIDSGKVIAAAQEERFTRKKHDAGFPTRAVEYCLEQSGFELLELDGVVYYDKPLLKFERLLETYLA
;
A
#
# COMPACT_ATOMS: atom_id res chain seq x y z
N MET A 1 7.20 -6.01 15.04
CA MET A 1 5.92 -6.02 14.32
C MET A 1 6.22 -5.75 12.85
N LYS A 2 5.94 -6.73 11.98
CA LYS A 2 6.21 -6.75 10.56
C LYS A 2 4.92 -6.41 9.81
N LEU A 3 4.89 -5.29 9.11
CA LEU A 3 3.70 -4.79 8.42
C LEU A 3 3.98 -4.59 6.94
N LEU A 4 3.00 -4.91 6.11
CA LEU A 4 2.95 -4.49 4.71
C LEU A 4 2.00 -3.30 4.56
N GLY A 5 2.54 -2.14 4.24
CA GLY A 5 1.77 -0.96 3.86
C GLY A 5 1.47 -0.95 2.37
N ILE A 6 0.22 -0.63 2.00
CA ILE A 6 -0.25 -0.57 0.61
C ILE A 6 -0.89 0.79 0.32
N SER A 7 -0.49 1.38 -0.80
CA SER A 7 -1.19 2.47 -1.50
C SER A 7 -1.68 1.97 -2.85
N ALA A 8 -2.96 2.20 -3.16
CA ALA A 8 -3.59 1.78 -4.41
C ALA A 8 -4.84 2.62 -4.71
N HIS A 9 -5.31 2.61 -5.96
CA HIS A 9 -6.61 3.12 -6.41
C HIS A 9 -6.84 4.64 -6.33
N TYR A 10 -5.78 5.46 -6.38
CA TYR A 10 -5.95 6.92 -6.37
C TYR A 10 -4.94 7.67 -7.25
N HIS A 11 -3.66 7.68 -6.86
CA HIS A 11 -2.59 8.39 -7.60
C HIS A 11 -1.46 7.42 -7.94
N ASP A 12 -0.52 7.26 -7.02
CA ASP A 12 0.64 6.41 -7.18
C ASP A 12 0.50 5.19 -6.27
N SER A 13 0.34 4.03 -6.88
CA SER A 13 0.35 2.78 -6.14
C SER A 13 1.76 2.41 -5.71
N SER A 14 1.87 1.89 -4.49
CA SER A 14 3.16 1.59 -3.86
C SER A 14 2.98 0.59 -2.72
N ALA A 15 4.08 -0.05 -2.35
CA ALA A 15 4.13 -0.95 -1.21
C ALA A 15 5.36 -0.64 -0.35
N ALA A 16 5.27 -0.93 0.94
CA ALA A 16 6.39 -0.85 1.88
C ALA A 16 6.30 -1.94 2.94
N ILE A 17 7.44 -2.54 3.28
CA ILE A 17 7.57 -3.40 4.47
C ILE A 17 8.24 -2.64 5.59
N ILE A 18 7.60 -2.64 6.75
CA ILE A 18 8.10 -2.07 7.98
C ILE A 18 8.30 -3.19 8.99
N ASP A 19 9.48 -3.27 9.59
CA ASP A 19 9.72 -4.13 10.75
C ASP A 19 10.15 -3.27 11.94
N SER A 20 9.36 -3.33 13.01
CA SER A 20 9.71 -2.73 14.30
C SER A 20 10.03 -1.23 14.19
N GLY A 21 9.23 -0.54 13.38
CA GLY A 21 9.33 0.91 13.13
C GLY A 21 10.35 1.31 12.08
N LYS A 22 11.06 0.37 11.45
CA LYS A 22 12.05 0.64 10.39
C LYS A 22 11.52 0.21 9.03
N VAL A 23 11.72 1.06 8.03
CA VAL A 23 11.43 0.71 6.64
C VAL A 23 12.51 -0.27 6.16
N ILE A 24 12.09 -1.47 5.78
CA ILE A 24 12.98 -2.51 5.25
C ILE A 24 13.07 -2.39 3.73
N ALA A 25 11.92 -2.23 3.08
CA ALA A 25 11.81 -2.02 1.64
C ALA A 25 10.61 -1.12 1.33
N ALA A 26 10.72 -0.32 0.27
CA ALA A 26 9.62 0.48 -0.25
C ALA A 26 9.81 0.71 -1.75
N ALA A 27 8.74 0.56 -2.53
CA ALA A 27 8.78 0.77 -3.96
C ALA A 27 7.45 1.30 -4.52
N GLN A 28 7.55 2.05 -5.61
CA GLN A 28 6.39 2.52 -6.39
C GLN A 28 6.16 1.62 -7.60
N GLU A 29 4.90 1.28 -7.86
CA GLU A 29 4.51 0.35 -8.93
C GLU A 29 4.94 0.86 -10.32
N GLU A 30 4.87 2.19 -10.54
CA GLU A 30 5.26 2.83 -11.80
C GLU A 30 6.71 2.54 -12.24
N ARG A 31 7.60 2.26 -11.28
CA ARG A 31 9.00 1.89 -11.59
C ARG A 31 9.06 0.57 -12.34
N PHE A 32 8.14 -0.34 -12.03
CA PHE A 32 8.03 -1.67 -12.64
C PHE A 32 7.08 -1.70 -13.83
N THR A 33 5.90 -1.08 -13.74
CA THR A 33 4.90 -1.10 -14.83
C THR A 33 5.25 -0.15 -15.96
N ARG A 34 6.13 0.83 -15.70
CA ARG A 34 6.52 1.90 -16.63
C ARG A 34 5.34 2.79 -17.05
N LYS A 35 4.22 2.70 -16.33
CA LYS A 35 3.07 3.60 -16.44
C LYS A 35 3.23 4.67 -15.37
N LYS A 36 3.41 5.91 -15.79
CA LYS A 36 3.55 7.03 -14.86
C LYS A 36 2.25 7.19 -14.06
N HIS A 37 2.38 7.31 -12.74
CA HIS A 37 1.29 7.39 -11.77
C HIS A 37 0.32 6.21 -11.88
N ASP A 38 0.88 5.00 -11.89
CA ASP A 38 0.07 3.79 -11.92
C ASP A 38 -0.80 3.70 -10.67
N ALA A 39 -2.11 3.91 -10.83
CA ALA A 39 -3.09 3.86 -9.75
C ALA A 39 -3.62 2.44 -9.48
N GLY A 40 -3.10 1.42 -10.19
CA GLY A 40 -3.50 0.03 -10.02
C GLY A 40 -3.20 -0.55 -8.64
N PHE A 41 -3.41 -1.86 -8.48
CA PHE A 41 -2.92 -2.56 -7.30
C PHE A 41 -1.40 -2.76 -7.43
N PRO A 42 -0.58 -2.50 -6.39
CA PRO A 42 0.88 -2.47 -6.48
C PRO A 42 1.50 -3.88 -6.41
N THR A 43 1.11 -4.77 -7.33
CA THR A 43 1.55 -6.18 -7.31
C THR A 43 3.07 -6.30 -7.33
N ARG A 44 3.74 -5.62 -8.28
CA ARG A 44 5.19 -5.76 -8.45
C ARG A 44 5.96 -5.10 -7.32
N ALA A 45 5.45 -4.00 -6.77
CA ALA A 45 6.04 -3.37 -5.60
C ALA A 45 5.90 -4.24 -4.35
N VAL A 46 4.78 -4.95 -4.15
CA VAL A 46 4.61 -5.91 -3.05
C VAL A 46 5.60 -7.06 -3.18
N GLU A 47 5.69 -7.67 -4.37
CA GLU A 47 6.63 -8.76 -4.66
C GLU A 47 8.08 -8.33 -4.37
N TYR A 48 8.47 -7.16 -4.89
CA TYR A 48 9.79 -6.59 -4.64
C TYR A 48 10.06 -6.36 -3.15
N CYS A 49 9.10 -5.81 -2.41
CA CYS A 49 9.30 -5.55 -0.98
C CYS A 49 9.48 -6.85 -0.18
N LEU A 50 8.67 -7.88 -0.47
CA LEU A 50 8.81 -9.20 0.15
C LEU A 50 10.19 -9.79 -0.14
N GLU A 51 10.61 -9.79 -1.42
CA GLU A 51 11.93 -10.27 -1.84
C GLU A 51 13.07 -9.54 -1.12
N GLN A 52 13.04 -8.21 -1.07
CA GLN A 52 14.09 -7.41 -0.41
C GLN A 52 14.10 -7.59 1.12
N SER A 53 12.94 -7.82 1.73
CA SER A 53 12.85 -8.05 3.17
C SER A 53 13.27 -9.45 3.59
N GLY A 54 13.22 -10.42 2.66
CA GLY A 54 13.43 -11.84 2.94
C GLY A 54 12.27 -12.47 3.74
N PHE A 55 11.14 -11.78 3.90
CA PHE A 55 9.97 -12.30 4.61
C PHE A 55 8.99 -12.96 3.64
N GLU A 56 8.34 -14.02 4.12
CA GLU A 56 7.15 -14.57 3.50
C GLU A 56 5.89 -13.80 3.93
N LEU A 57 4.87 -13.80 3.07
CA LEU A 57 3.58 -13.12 3.35
C LEU A 57 2.95 -13.58 4.68
N LEU A 58 3.09 -14.87 5.02
CA LEU A 58 2.54 -15.45 6.24
C LEU A 58 3.30 -15.06 7.52
N GLU A 59 4.49 -14.48 7.39
CA GLU A 59 5.26 -13.98 8.54
C GLU A 59 4.87 -12.55 8.95
N LEU A 60 4.04 -11.89 8.14
CA LEU A 60 3.61 -10.52 8.40
C LEU A 60 2.49 -10.50 9.45
N ASP A 61 2.59 -9.58 10.41
CA ASP A 61 1.58 -9.38 11.45
C ASP A 61 0.31 -8.72 10.90
N GLY A 62 0.41 -8.05 9.75
CA GLY A 62 -0.74 -7.45 9.10
C GLY A 62 -0.43 -6.68 7.82
N VAL A 63 -1.51 -6.38 7.10
CA VAL A 63 -1.51 -5.51 5.92
C VAL A 63 -2.30 -4.25 6.23
N VAL A 64 -1.72 -3.09 5.90
CA VAL A 64 -2.27 -1.78 6.23
C VAL A 64 -2.53 -1.01 4.95
N TYR A 65 -3.74 -0.49 4.80
CA TYR A 65 -4.11 0.43 3.73
C TYR A 65 -4.20 1.85 4.29
N TYR A 66 -3.66 2.84 3.56
CA TYR A 66 -3.50 4.21 4.08
C TYR A 66 -4.82 4.96 4.25
N ASP A 67 -5.84 4.63 3.47
CA ASP A 67 -7.15 5.28 3.53
C ASP A 67 -8.06 4.55 4.53
N LYS A 68 -8.97 5.31 5.16
CA LYS A 68 -10.06 4.77 6.00
C LYS A 68 -11.36 4.87 5.20
N PRO A 69 -11.80 3.79 4.53
CA PRO A 69 -12.91 3.85 3.58
C PRO A 69 -14.21 4.41 4.19
N LEU A 70 -14.48 4.08 5.45
CA LEU A 70 -15.67 4.53 6.18
C LEU A 70 -15.67 6.03 6.44
N LEU A 71 -14.52 6.61 6.81
CA LEU A 71 -14.41 8.05 7.05
C LEU A 71 -14.64 8.85 5.75
N LYS A 72 -14.13 8.32 4.63
CA LYS A 72 -14.36 8.89 3.30
C LYS A 72 -15.82 8.78 2.89
N PHE A 73 -16.47 7.65 3.19
CA PHE A 73 -17.88 7.44 2.92
C PHE A 73 -18.78 8.39 3.72
N GLU A 74 -18.53 8.57 5.02
CA GLU A 74 -19.26 9.53 5.87
C GLU A 74 -19.20 10.96 5.30
N ARG A 75 -18.00 11.43 4.90
CA ARG A 75 -17.84 12.74 4.26
C ARG A 75 -18.65 12.89 2.98
N LEU A 76 -18.71 11.85 2.15
CA LEU A 76 -19.51 11.87 0.93
C LEU A 76 -21.01 11.98 1.28
N LEU A 77 -21.49 11.20 2.25
CA LEU A 77 -22.88 11.27 2.69
C LEU A 77 -23.25 12.67 3.20
N GLU A 78 -22.42 13.28 4.05
CA GLU A 78 -22.65 14.66 4.53
C GLU A 78 -22.73 15.67 3.38
N THR A 79 -21.90 15.51 2.35
CA THR A 79 -21.87 16.45 1.22
C THR A 79 -23.09 16.31 0.30
N TYR A 80 -23.62 15.10 0.14
CA TYR A 80 -24.69 14.81 -0.82
C TYR A 80 -26.10 14.74 -0.20
N LEU A 81 -26.23 14.56 1.11
CA LEU A 81 -27.52 14.39 1.80
C LEU A 81 -27.88 15.54 2.76
N ALA A 82 -26.98 16.49 2.99
CA ALA A 82 -27.23 17.68 3.82
C ALA A 82 -27.66 18.89 3.00
#